data_AF-A0A2T0BLW8-F1
#
_entry.id   AF-A0A2T0BLW8-F1
#
_cell.length_a   1.000
_cell.length_b   1.000
_cell.length_c   1.000
_cell.angle_alpha   90.00
_cell.angle_beta   90.00
_cell.angle_gamma   90.00
#
_symmetry.space_group_name_H-M   'P 1'
#
loop_
_entity.id
_entity.type
_entity.pdbx_description
1 polymer ?
#
loop_
_entity_poly.entity_id
_entity_poly.type
_entity_poly.pdbx_seq_one_letter_code
_entity_poly.pdbx_strand_id
1 'polypeptide(L)'
;MGLVAADFEMSKFEYLTKDQLKFIEVFLKNRGNIKDVEKELGISYPTVRSKLDEVIAALGYNVSQSSKVDKKKIVDMLDRGEITADQAIKMMNE
;
A
#
# COMPACT_ATOMS: atom_id res chain seq x y z
N MET A 1 11.85 48.62 -0.22
CA MET A 1 12.11 47.29 0.38
C MET A 1 10.95 46.41 -0.01
N GLY A 2 11.10 45.60 -1.06
CA GLY A 2 10.04 44.71 -1.53
C GLY A 2 9.94 43.50 -0.61
N LEU A 3 8.74 43.17 -0.15
CA LEU A 3 8.48 41.94 0.58
C LEU A 3 8.57 40.78 -0.42
N VAL A 4 9.57 39.92 -0.27
CA VAL A 4 9.60 38.63 -0.95
C VAL A 4 8.60 37.74 -0.22
N ALA A 5 7.45 37.47 -0.84
CA ALA A 5 6.59 36.38 -0.40
C ALA A 5 7.29 35.07 -0.77
N ALA A 6 7.76 34.34 0.23
CA ALA A 6 8.21 32.97 0.03
C ALA A 6 6.96 32.09 -0.01
N ASP A 7 6.65 31.56 -1.19
CA ASP A 7 5.68 30.47 -1.33
C ASP A 7 6.29 29.21 -0.73
N PHE A 8 6.02 28.98 0.55
CA PHE A 8 6.32 27.72 1.20
C PHE A 8 5.24 26.71 0.80
N GLU A 9 5.45 26.00 -0.31
CA GLU A 9 4.69 24.80 -0.60
C GLU A 9 5.20 23.66 0.30
N MET A 10 4.39 23.28 1.28
CA MET A 10 4.69 22.09 2.08
C MET A 10 4.67 20.85 1.18
N SER A 11 5.75 20.09 1.24
CA SER A 11 5.84 18.80 0.55
C SER A 11 4.81 17.83 1.13
N LYS A 12 4.24 16.96 0.30
CA LYS A 12 3.33 15.90 0.75
C LYS A 12 3.96 15.00 1.82
N PHE A 13 5.29 14.91 1.85
CA PHE A 13 6.03 14.13 2.84
C PHE A 13 6.03 14.77 4.23
N GLU A 14 5.75 16.07 4.36
CA GLU A 14 5.65 16.74 5.67
C GLU A 14 4.41 16.32 6.46
N TYR A 15 3.41 15.74 5.78
CA TYR A 15 2.24 15.16 6.43
C TYR A 15 2.50 13.75 6.98
N LEU A 16 3.66 13.14 6.69
CA LEU A 16 3.99 11.82 7.19
C LEU A 16 4.46 11.87 8.65
N THR A 17 3.99 10.91 9.44
CA THR A 17 4.49 10.67 10.80
C THR A 17 5.95 10.20 10.77
N LYS A 18 6.64 10.30 11.92
CA LYS A 18 8.03 9.81 12.07
C LYS A 18 8.15 8.32 11.70
N ASP A 19 7.16 7.51 12.05
CA ASP A 19 7.17 6.08 11.76
C ASP A 19 6.97 5.80 10.26
N GLN A 20 6.12 6.58 9.59
CA GLN A 20 5.92 6.51 8.14
C GLN A 20 7.17 6.94 7.38
N LEU A 21 7.85 8.01 7.82
CA LEU A 21 9.12 8.46 7.25
C LEU A 21 10.21 7.38 7.39
N LYS A 22 10.35 6.80 8.59
CA LYS A 22 11.29 5.71 8.84
C LYS A 22 10.99 4.48 7.98
N PHE A 23 9.70 4.14 7.83
CA PHE A 23 9.29 3.05 6.96
C PHE A 23 9.70 3.31 5.51
N ILE A 24 9.46 4.52 4.98
CA ILE A 24 9.82 4.88 3.61
C ILE A 24 11.33 4.86 3.39
N GLU A 25 12.12 5.33 4.35
CA GLU A 25 13.58 5.27 4.29
C GLU A 25 14.06 3.82 4.11
N VAL A 26 13.56 2.90 4.95
CA VAL A 26 13.89 1.47 4.87
C VAL A 26 13.35 0.85 3.57
N PHE A 27 12.14 1.22 3.15
CA PHE A 27 11.54 0.74 1.92
C PHE A 27 12.38 1.12 0.69
N LEU A 28 12.81 2.38 0.60
CA LEU A 28 13.64 2.89 -0.48
C LEU A 28 15.06 2.31 -0.44
N LYS A 29 15.66 2.17 0.75
CA LYS A 29 16.95 1.50 0.94
C LYS A 29 16.94 0.07 0.36
N ASN A 30 15.83 -0.64 0.53
CA ASN A 30 15.61 -1.98 -0.02
C ASN A 30 15.03 -1.97 -1.45
N ARG A 31 15.02 -0.82 -2.14
CA ARG A 31 14.52 -0.66 -3.51
C ARG A 31 13.07 -1.14 -3.70
N GLY A 32 12.27 -1.07 -2.65
CA GLY A 32 10.89 -1.57 -2.62
C GLY A 32 10.74 -3.09 -2.55
N ASN A 33 11.82 -3.85 -2.32
CA ASN A 33 11.72 -5.31 -2.14
C ASN A 33 11.06 -5.64 -0.80
N ILE A 34 9.79 -6.03 -0.85
CA ILE A 34 8.98 -6.34 0.35
C ILE A 34 9.64 -7.40 1.23
N LYS A 35 10.30 -8.42 0.65
CA LYS A 35 10.96 -9.48 1.43
C LYS A 35 12.19 -8.99 2.19
N ASP A 36 12.90 -8.01 1.64
CA ASP A 36 14.07 -7.45 2.30
C ASP A 36 13.66 -6.46 3.39
N VAL A 37 12.60 -5.69 3.14
CA VAL A 37 11.97 -4.82 4.16
C VAL A 37 11.39 -5.63 5.32
N GLU A 38 10.74 -6.76 5.02
CA GLU A 38 10.23 -7.72 6.01
C GLU A 38 11.35 -8.17 6.97
N LYS A 39 12.48 -8.59 6.40
CA LYS A 39 13.67 -9.02 7.15
C LYS A 39 14.30 -7.89 7.96
N GLU A 40 14.45 -6.70 7.37
CA GLU A 40 15.10 -5.56 8.03
C GLU A 40 14.27 -5.01 9.19
N LEU A 41 12.93 -4.98 9.05
CA LEU A 41 12.03 -4.48 10.08
C LEU A 41 11.56 -5.56 11.07
N GLY A 42 11.78 -6.84 10.77
CA GLY A 42 11.34 -7.96 11.62
C GLY A 42 9.82 -8.08 11.73
N ILE A 43 9.09 -7.69 10.70
CA ILE A 43 7.62 -7.71 10.63
C ILE A 43 7.16 -8.64 9.51
N SER A 44 5.90 -9.06 9.51
CA SER A 44 5.38 -9.96 8.46
C SER A 44 5.17 -9.25 7.11
N TYR A 45 5.21 -9.99 6.00
CA TYR A 45 4.90 -9.47 4.66
C TYR A 45 3.56 -8.68 4.60
N PRO A 46 2.44 -9.17 5.17
CA PRO A 46 1.21 -8.39 5.26
C PRO A 46 1.39 -7.06 5.99
N THR A 47 2.20 -7.01 7.05
CA THR A 47 2.47 -5.78 7.81
C THR A 47 3.25 -4.77 6.97
N VAL A 48 4.22 -5.22 6.17
CA VAL A 48 4.94 -4.32 5.24
C VAL A 48 3.98 -3.70 4.23
N ARG A 49 3.07 -4.50 3.65
CA ARG A 49 2.05 -3.98 2.73
C ARG A 49 1.11 -2.99 3.41
N SER A 50 0.58 -3.31 4.59
CA SER A 50 -0.30 -2.39 5.32
C SER A 50 0.39 -1.07 5.64
N LYS A 51 1.67 -1.08 6.05
CA LYS A 51 2.45 0.15 6.26
C LYS A 51 2.67 0.95 4.97
N LEU A 52 2.88 0.27 3.84
CA LEU A 52 2.98 0.93 2.54
C LEU A 52 1.65 1.60 2.15
N ASP A 53 0.54 0.89 2.32
CA ASP A 53 -0.81 1.40 2.08
C ASP A 53 -1.10 2.64 2.96
N GLU A 54 -0.76 2.58 4.25
CA GLU A 54 -0.89 3.72 5.18
C GLU A 54 -0.11 4.95 4.70
N VAL A 55 1.11 4.78 4.19
CA VAL A 55 1.90 5.89 3.64
C VAL A 55 1.28 6.42 2.36
N ILE A 56 0.86 5.55 1.44
CA ILE A 56 0.22 5.96 0.17
C ILE A 56 -1.04 6.78 0.46
N ALA A 57 -1.85 6.35 1.44
CA ALA A 57 -3.03 7.07 1.90
C ALA A 57 -2.66 8.43 2.52
N ALA A 58 -1.63 8.47 3.37
CA ALA A 58 -1.16 9.72 4.00
C ALA A 58 -0.60 10.73 2.99
N LEU A 59 -0.05 10.26 1.87
CA LEU A 59 0.35 11.10 0.73
C LEU A 59 -0.83 11.58 -0.14
N GLY A 60 -2.06 11.22 0.23
CA GLY A 60 -3.30 11.62 -0.45
C GLY A 60 -3.62 10.80 -1.71
N TYR A 61 -3.00 9.62 -1.88
CA TYR A 61 -3.32 8.72 -2.98
C TYR A 61 -4.36 7.69 -2.56
N ASN A 62 -5.29 7.37 -3.46
CA ASN A 62 -6.27 6.31 -3.23
C ASN A 62 -5.58 4.95 -3.27
N VAL A 63 -5.52 4.29 -2.13
CA VAL A 63 -5.21 2.87 -2.04
C VAL A 63 -6.47 2.09 -2.42
N SER A 64 -6.83 2.10 -3.70
CA SER A 64 -7.79 1.10 -4.16
C SER A 64 -7.17 -0.26 -3.88
N GLN A 65 -7.92 -1.16 -3.22
CA GLN A 65 -7.47 -2.51 -2.86
C GLN A 65 -7.25 -3.37 -4.12
N SER A 66 -6.36 -2.96 -5.01
CA SER A 66 -6.10 -3.59 -6.30
C SER A 66 -5.24 -4.85 -6.19
N SER A 67 -4.80 -5.21 -4.99
CA SER A 67 -3.93 -6.37 -4.76
C SER A 67 -4.44 -7.37 -3.72
N LYS A 68 -5.67 -7.19 -3.22
CA LYS A 68 -6.48 -8.33 -2.82
C LYS A 68 -7.29 -8.69 -4.05
N VAL A 69 -7.15 -9.91 -4.53
CA VAL A 69 -8.24 -10.50 -5.29
C VAL A 69 -9.49 -10.31 -4.42
N ASP A 70 -10.40 -9.43 -4.85
CA ASP A 70 -11.59 -9.07 -4.10
C ASP A 70 -12.35 -10.37 -3.91
N LYS A 71 -12.17 -11.03 -2.75
CA LYS A 71 -12.87 -12.28 -2.45
C LYS A 71 -14.37 -12.12 -2.62
N LYS A 72 -14.85 -10.89 -2.41
CA LYS A 72 -16.20 -10.45 -2.70
C LYS A 72 -16.57 -10.55 -4.19
N LYS A 73 -15.70 -10.09 -5.10
CA LYS A 73 -15.89 -10.27 -6.55
C LYS A 73 -15.87 -11.74 -6.95
N ILE A 74 -14.98 -12.56 -6.39
CA ILE A 74 -14.98 -14.00 -6.67
C ILE A 74 -16.33 -14.62 -6.25
N VAL A 75 -16.81 -14.30 -5.04
CA VAL A 75 -18.10 -14.80 -4.55
C VAL A 75 -19.26 -14.29 -5.42
N ASP A 76 -19.26 -13.02 -5.82
CA ASP A 76 -20.28 -12.47 -6.70
C ASP A 76 -20.27 -13.14 -8.09
N MET A 77 -19.09 -13.45 -8.64
CA MET A 77 -18.95 -14.18 -9.91
C MET A 77 -19.44 -15.62 -9.80
N LEU A 78 -19.21 -16.27 -8.66
CA LEU A 78 -19.72 -17.62 -8.37
C LEU A 78 -21.25 -17.62 -8.24
N ASP A 79 -21.82 -16.64 -7.54
CA ASP A 79 -23.28 -16.50 -7.35
C ASP A 79 -24.00 -16.21 -8.67
N ARG A 80 -23.36 -15.44 -9.57
CA ARG A 80 -23.85 -15.20 -10.94
C ARG A 80 -23.59 -16.36 -11.91
N GLY A 81 -22.87 -17.40 -11.49
CA GLY A 81 -22.52 -18.55 -12.35
C GLY A 81 -21.50 -18.25 -13.45
N GLU A 82 -20.76 -17.14 -13.34
CA GLU A 82 -19.71 -16.74 -14.30
C GLU A 82 -18.45 -17.60 -14.17
N ILE A 83 -18.25 -18.20 -12.99
CA ILE A 83 -17.13 -19.11 -12.67
C ILE A 83 -17.64 -20.32 -11.90
N THR A 84 -16.90 -21.43 -11.97
CA THR A 84 -17.17 -22.62 -11.16
C THR A 84 -16.54 -22.52 -9.77
N ALA A 85 -17.00 -23.35 -8.83
CA ALA A 85 -16.42 -23.44 -7.50
C ALA A 85 -14.90 -23.73 -7.53
N ASP A 86 -14.44 -24.61 -8.42
CA ASP A 86 -13.01 -24.89 -8.62
C ASP A 86 -12.21 -23.67 -9.11
N GLN A 87 -12.78 -22.90 -10.05
CA GLN A 87 -12.16 -21.67 -10.54
C GLN A 87 -12.09 -20.61 -9.44
N ALA A 88 -13.14 -20.48 -8.63
CA ALA A 88 -13.16 -19.60 -7.47
C ALA A 88 -12.06 -19.98 -6.45
N ILE A 89 -11.92 -21.27 -6.13
CA ILE A 89 -10.89 -21.76 -5.20
C ILE A 89 -9.48 -21.45 -5.72
N LYS A 90 -9.25 -21.62 -7.03
CA LYS A 90 -7.95 -21.30 -7.65
C LYS A 90 -7.63 -19.81 -7.55
N MET A 91 -8.61 -18.94 -7.84
CA MET A 91 -8.48 -17.49 -7.75
C MET A 91 -8.33 -16.97 -6.31
N MET A 92 -8.80 -17.72 -5.30
CA MET A 92 -8.68 -17.36 -3.88
C MET A 92 -7.32 -17.74 -3.26
N ASN A 93 -6.58 -18.66 -3.88
CA ASN A 93 -5.33 -19.23 -3.39
C ASN A 93 -4.07 -18.67 -4.09
N GLU A 94 -4.23 -17.75 -5.05
CA GLU A 94 -3.17 -16.90 -5.62
C GLU A 94 -3.04 -15.57 -4.87
#